data_AF-A0A1G3ASW8-F1
#
_entry.id   AF-A0A1G3ASW8-F1
#
_cell.length_a   1.000
_cell.length_b   1.000
_cell.length_c   1.000
_cell.angle_alpha   90.00
_cell.angle_beta   90.00
_cell.angle_gamma   90.00
#
_symmetry.space_group_name_H-M   'P 1'
#
loop_
_entity.id
_entity.type
_entity.pdbx_description
1 polymer ?
#
loop_
_entity_poly.entity_id
_entity_poly.type
_entity_poly.pdbx_seq_one_letter_code
_entity_poly.pdbx_strand_id
1 'polypeptide(L)'
;MIERIQRRLADLPERPPLIPSDPPDELGQLLARIQAMVTGSPEAIRIQRQLEQVRAALRGMPLSECYGRLSAYQHRMAGDLLSRLHTLRIMANPEPPQLTDLPAGLVNRFVAKDGKKFLLQIYSKGDIWDMEAMEKFVADVRSVDPRATGNPLQTYEASRQMKRSYIQAAWYALAGILLALFLDFRSIRYTLLAMLPLGLGMAQMFGLLGILDIALNPANMIVLPLILGIGIDNGVHIVHDFRRRNGPYRISASTASAVLLCSLTTMVGFGSLMIASHRGLQSLGRVLTIGVSCCLFSSLVMLPALLAWWSRAETAAEADDSEVPRPPAASKRTLRPDPAHQPGTSAHAVRKPDRVEQAGTKHR
;
A
#
# COMPACT_ATOMS: atom_id res chain seq x y z
N MET A 1 17.55 44.76 20.41
CA MET A 1 16.79 46.01 20.08
C MET A 1 15.62 46.22 21.03
N ILE A 2 14.74 45.23 21.22
CA ILE A 2 13.56 45.29 22.12
C ILE A 2 13.95 45.58 23.58
N GLU A 3 14.96 44.92 24.14
CA GLU A 3 15.45 45.22 25.50
C GLU A 3 15.92 46.67 25.70
N ARG A 4 16.45 47.31 24.66
CA ARG A 4 16.92 48.71 24.71
C ARG A 4 15.74 49.68 24.75
N ILE A 5 14.64 49.31 24.09
CA ILE A 5 13.37 50.04 24.11
C ILE A 5 12.71 49.87 25.48
N GLN A 6 12.66 48.65 26.01
CA GLN A 6 12.14 48.36 27.36
C GLN A 6 12.89 49.15 28.45
N ARG A 7 14.23 49.15 28.45
CA ARG A 7 15.02 49.95 29.41
C ARG A 7 14.72 51.43 29.34
N ARG A 8 14.49 51.98 28.13
CA ARG A 8 14.16 53.40 27.94
C ARG A 8 12.73 53.76 28.37
N LEU A 9 11.82 52.79 28.37
CA LEU A 9 10.42 52.99 28.75
C LEU A 9 10.12 52.60 30.21
N ALA A 10 11.11 52.03 30.92
CA ALA A 10 10.97 51.58 32.30
C ALA A 10 10.64 52.73 33.27
N ASP A 11 11.28 53.89 33.07
CA ASP A 11 11.21 55.05 33.96
C ASP A 11 10.28 56.17 33.44
N LEU A 12 9.23 55.80 32.68
CA LEU A 12 8.24 56.79 32.22
C LEU A 12 7.47 57.42 33.42
N PRO A 13 7.33 58.75 33.46
CA PRO A 13 6.58 59.42 34.53
C PRO A 13 5.08 59.14 34.42
N GLU A 14 4.37 59.03 35.55
CA GLU A 14 2.91 58.77 35.56
C GLU A 14 2.06 59.96 35.08
N ARG A 15 2.63 61.16 35.09
CA ARG A 15 1.94 62.40 34.69
C ARG A 15 2.80 63.20 33.71
N PRO A 16 2.18 63.95 32.78
CA PRO A 16 2.93 64.81 31.88
C PRO A 16 3.73 65.82 32.71
N PRO A 17 5.04 65.97 32.48
CA PRO A 17 5.82 67.00 33.15
C PRO A 17 5.25 68.39 32.80
N LEU A 18 5.28 69.30 33.77
CA LEU A 18 5.01 70.71 33.51
C LEU A 18 6.16 71.27 32.68
N ILE A 19 5.90 71.51 31.40
CA ILE A 19 6.88 72.13 30.49
C ILE A 19 6.81 73.65 30.73
N PRO A 20 7.92 74.30 31.11
CA PRO A 20 7.96 75.75 31.21
C PRO A 20 7.62 76.38 29.85
N SER A 21 6.75 77.39 29.82
CA SER A 21 6.47 78.13 28.60
C SER A 21 7.60 79.13 28.33
N ASP A 22 8.34 78.94 27.25
CA ASP A 22 9.40 79.86 26.81
C ASP A 22 8.83 81.26 26.52
N PRO A 23 9.63 82.33 26.67
CA PRO A 23 9.21 83.69 26.34
C PRO A 23 8.84 83.83 24.84
N PRO A 24 7.85 84.66 24.50
CA PRO A 24 7.26 84.78 23.15
C PRO A 24 8.25 85.21 22.08
N ASP A 25 9.32 85.90 22.47
CA ASP A 25 10.40 86.32 21.56
C ASP A 25 11.21 85.11 21.08
N GLU A 26 11.46 84.14 21.95
CA GLU A 26 12.12 82.88 21.59
C GLU A 26 11.22 82.02 20.70
N LEU A 27 9.92 81.97 21.00
CA LEU A 27 8.93 81.26 20.18
C LEU A 27 8.83 81.86 18.76
N GLY A 28 8.87 83.19 18.65
CA GLY A 28 8.92 83.87 17.36
C GLY A 28 10.16 83.49 16.53
N GLN A 29 11.32 83.41 17.18
CA GLN A 29 12.57 82.98 16.54
C GLN A 29 12.55 81.48 16.16
N LEU A 30 11.95 80.64 17.00
CA LEU A 30 11.87 79.19 16.79
C LEU A 30 10.94 78.86 15.63
N LEU A 31 9.77 79.52 15.56
CA LEU A 31 8.86 79.43 14.41
C LEU A 31 9.53 79.91 13.12
N ALA A 32 10.32 80.99 13.18
CA ALA A 32 11.08 81.47 12.02
C ALA A 32 12.17 80.47 11.57
N ARG A 33 12.87 79.82 12.52
CA ARG A 33 13.85 78.76 12.21
C ARG A 33 13.20 77.53 11.59
N ILE A 34 12.05 77.10 12.11
CA ILE A 34 11.28 75.97 11.53
C ILE A 34 10.82 76.32 10.12
N GLN A 35 10.33 77.55 9.91
CA GLN A 35 9.89 78.01 8.59
C GLN A 35 11.05 78.06 7.58
N ALA A 36 12.27 78.37 8.02
CA ALA A 36 13.48 78.34 7.19
C ALA A 36 13.94 76.92 6.84
N MET A 37 13.82 75.96 7.77
CA MET A 37 14.15 74.55 7.51
C MET A 37 13.15 73.85 6.59
N VAL A 38 11.88 74.27 6.63
CA VAL A 38 10.79 73.69 5.82
C VAL A 38 10.73 74.43 4.48
N THR A 39 11.69 74.15 3.60
CA THR A 39 11.72 74.66 2.21
C THR A 39 11.94 73.51 1.21
N GLY A 40 11.29 73.56 0.05
CA GLY A 40 11.59 72.68 -1.08
C GLY A 40 10.70 71.44 -1.33
N SER A 41 9.56 71.26 -0.64
CA SER A 41 8.59 70.19 -0.95
C SER A 41 7.13 70.70 -1.07
N PRO A 42 6.22 70.01 -1.80
CA PRO A 42 4.81 70.40 -1.89
C PRO A 42 4.10 70.41 -0.53
N GLU A 43 4.49 69.51 0.38
CA GLU A 43 3.98 69.49 1.76
C GLU A 43 4.49 70.66 2.61
N ALA A 44 5.70 71.15 2.32
CA ALA A 44 6.28 72.31 2.99
C ALA A 44 5.41 73.57 2.81
N ILE A 45 4.80 73.76 1.64
CA ILE A 45 3.91 74.90 1.37
C ILE A 45 2.66 74.88 2.26
N ARG A 46 2.06 73.69 2.48
CA ARG A 46 0.90 73.53 3.37
C ARG A 46 1.27 73.84 4.82
N ILE A 47 2.42 73.34 5.27
CA ILE A 47 2.93 73.55 6.63
C ILE A 47 3.28 75.02 6.86
N GLN A 48 3.91 75.68 5.89
CA GLN A 48 4.19 77.12 5.95
C GLN A 48 2.89 77.94 6.06
N ARG A 49 1.86 77.63 5.28
CA ARG A 49 0.56 78.31 5.38
C ARG A 49 -0.09 78.14 6.76
N GLN A 50 -0.01 76.94 7.35
CA GLN A 50 -0.52 76.69 8.70
C GLN A 50 0.29 77.42 9.78
N LEU A 51 1.62 77.43 9.68
CA LEU A 51 2.51 78.19 10.57
C LEU A 51 2.23 79.70 10.50
N GLU A 52 1.97 80.23 9.31
CA GLU A 52 1.61 81.64 9.13
C GLU A 52 0.25 81.98 9.73
N GLN A 53 -0.76 81.11 9.57
CA GLN A 53 -2.07 81.26 10.19
C GLN A 53 -1.97 81.26 11.73
N VAL A 54 -1.16 80.35 12.29
CA VAL A 54 -0.89 80.31 13.74
C VAL A 54 -0.18 81.56 14.21
N ARG A 55 0.86 82.02 13.48
CA ARG A 55 1.59 83.25 13.78
C ARG A 55 0.69 84.49 13.71
N ALA A 56 -0.20 84.56 12.73
CA ALA A 56 -1.17 85.65 12.59
C ALA A 56 -2.19 85.65 13.75
N ALA A 57 -2.71 84.48 14.13
CA ALA A 57 -3.62 84.32 15.26
C ALA A 57 -2.96 84.69 16.60
N LEU A 58 -1.67 84.35 16.79
CA LEU A 58 -0.92 84.70 18.00
C LEU A 58 -0.60 86.20 18.10
N ARG A 59 -0.43 86.92 16.98
CA ARG A 59 -0.18 88.38 16.98
C ARG A 59 -1.40 89.21 17.34
N GLY A 60 -2.62 88.69 17.11
CA GLY A 60 -3.87 89.41 17.37
C GLY A 60 -4.42 89.25 18.80
N MET A 61 -3.70 88.57 19.69
CA MET A 61 -4.21 88.13 20.99
C MET A 61 -3.37 88.73 22.15
N PRO A 62 -3.97 89.03 23.33
CA PRO A 62 -3.23 89.50 24.49
C PRO A 62 -2.18 88.47 24.95
N LEU A 63 -1.01 88.96 25.41
CA LEU A 63 0.12 88.12 25.84
C LEU A 63 -0.29 87.04 26.86
N SER A 64 -1.15 87.37 27.83
CA SER A 64 -1.65 86.42 28.85
C SER A 64 -2.45 85.27 28.27
N GLU A 65 -3.26 85.52 27.23
CA GLU A 65 -4.07 84.50 26.57
C GLU A 65 -3.21 83.62 25.64
N CYS A 66 -2.19 84.21 25.00
CA CYS A 66 -1.17 83.45 24.23
C CYS A 66 -0.44 82.44 25.12
N TYR A 67 0.04 82.85 26.30
CA TYR A 67 0.69 81.94 27.26
C TYR A 67 -0.25 80.83 27.73
N GLY A 68 -1.50 81.17 28.07
CA GLY A 68 -2.50 80.19 28.49
C GLY A 68 -2.78 79.13 27.42
N ARG A 69 -2.94 79.54 26.16
CA ARG A 69 -3.21 78.60 25.05
C ARG A 69 -1.99 77.76 24.69
N LEU A 70 -0.79 78.34 24.70
CA LEU A 70 0.45 77.61 24.39
C LEU A 70 0.78 76.57 25.47
N SER A 71 0.68 76.96 26.74
CA SER A 71 0.87 76.04 27.87
C SER A 71 -0.16 74.90 27.82
N ALA A 72 -1.42 75.21 27.53
CA ALA A 72 -2.46 74.19 27.36
C ALA A 72 -2.18 73.24 26.18
N TYR A 73 -1.63 73.74 25.08
CA TYR A 73 -1.22 72.91 23.93
C TYR A 73 -0.01 72.03 24.27
N GLN A 74 1.04 72.59 24.86
CA GLN A 74 2.24 71.85 25.30
C GLN A 74 1.87 70.73 26.28
N HIS A 75 0.99 71.00 27.24
CA HIS A 75 0.53 70.01 28.20
C HIS A 75 -0.27 68.87 27.53
N ARG A 76 -1.16 69.20 26.59
CA ARG A 76 -1.91 68.19 25.81
C ARG A 76 -0.99 67.33 24.95
N MET A 77 -0.01 67.95 24.27
CA MET A 77 0.95 67.23 23.43
C MET A 77 1.84 66.29 24.26
N ALA A 78 2.33 66.77 25.41
CA ALA A 78 3.10 65.95 26.35
C ALA A 78 2.27 64.76 26.86
N GLY A 79 0.99 64.98 27.18
CA GLY A 79 0.05 63.91 27.56
C GLY A 79 -0.18 62.88 26.45
N ASP A 80 -0.42 63.29 25.21
CA ASP A 80 -0.59 62.37 24.08
C ASP A 80 0.68 61.55 23.81
N LEU A 81 1.85 62.21 23.83
CA LEU A 81 3.13 61.52 23.64
C LEU A 81 3.38 60.50 24.76
N LEU A 82 3.12 60.88 26.01
CA LEU A 82 3.28 59.98 27.16
C LEU A 82 2.34 58.77 27.05
N SER A 83 1.08 58.98 26.66
CA SER A 83 0.11 57.90 26.40
C SER A 83 0.59 56.93 25.32
N ARG A 84 1.13 57.46 24.21
CA ARG A 84 1.73 56.64 23.14
C ARG A 84 2.95 55.86 23.63
N LEU A 85 3.81 56.46 24.45
CA LEU A 85 4.97 55.80 25.03
C LEU A 85 4.56 54.68 26.00
N HIS A 86 3.49 54.85 26.78
CA HIS A 86 2.91 53.77 27.60
C HIS A 86 2.33 52.63 26.75
N THR A 87 1.61 52.96 25.68
CA THR A 87 1.10 51.95 24.73
C THR A 87 2.26 51.14 24.13
N LEU A 88 3.33 51.83 23.75
CA LEU A 88 4.52 51.20 23.20
C LEU A 88 5.26 50.35 24.25
N ARG A 89 5.25 50.74 25.53
CA ARG A 89 5.79 49.93 26.65
C ARG A 89 5.03 48.61 26.80
N ILE A 90 3.70 48.64 26.70
CA ILE A 90 2.85 47.45 26.77
C ILE A 90 3.13 46.52 25.58
N MET A 91 3.19 47.07 24.37
CA MET A 91 3.49 46.30 23.16
C MET A 91 4.93 45.76 23.13
N ALA A 92 5.87 46.46 23.76
CA ALA A 92 7.28 46.07 23.81
C ALA A 92 7.58 45.02 24.89
N ASN A 93 6.61 44.59 25.69
CA ASN A 93 6.76 43.53 26.67
C ASN A 93 5.81 42.36 26.38
N PRO A 94 6.04 41.59 25.30
CA PRO A 94 5.29 40.37 25.08
C PRO A 94 5.73 39.34 26.12
N GLU A 95 4.89 39.09 27.12
CA GLU A 95 5.01 37.85 27.89
C GLU A 95 4.97 36.67 26.91
N PRO A 96 5.75 35.59 27.15
CA PRO A 96 5.70 34.42 26.29
C PRO A 96 4.26 33.90 26.20
N PRO A 97 3.74 33.62 24.99
CA PRO A 97 2.37 33.15 24.85
C PRO A 97 2.17 31.86 25.64
N GLN A 98 1.15 31.86 26.48
CA GLN A 98 0.75 30.72 27.30
C GLN A 98 -0.28 29.88 26.55
N LEU A 99 -0.48 28.63 26.99
CA LEU A 99 -1.50 27.74 26.41
C LEU A 99 -2.92 28.33 26.54
N THR A 100 -3.15 29.24 27.50
CA THR A 100 -4.41 29.98 27.70
C THR A 100 -4.66 31.05 26.65
N ASP A 101 -3.61 31.52 25.97
CA ASP A 101 -3.72 32.57 24.95
C ASP A 101 -4.12 31.99 23.59
N LEU A 102 -4.12 30.66 23.46
CA LEU A 102 -4.49 29.93 22.26
C LEU A 102 -5.97 29.53 22.26
N PRO A 103 -6.63 29.46 21.09
CA PRO A 103 -8.00 28.96 21.00
C PRO A 103 -8.11 27.53 21.55
N ALA A 104 -9.13 27.27 22.37
CA ALA A 104 -9.34 25.98 23.02
C ALA A 104 -9.38 24.80 22.02
N GLY A 105 -9.91 25.01 20.80
CA GLY A 105 -9.93 24.00 19.75
C GLY A 105 -8.54 23.54 19.28
N LEU A 106 -7.54 24.44 19.34
CA LEU A 106 -6.16 24.14 18.96
C LEU A 106 -5.45 23.40 20.10
N VAL A 107 -5.62 23.88 21.34
CA VAL A 107 -5.05 23.25 22.54
C VAL A 107 -5.58 21.83 22.72
N ASN A 108 -6.90 21.63 22.63
CA ASN A 108 -7.54 20.31 22.83
C ASN A 108 -7.11 19.25 21.80
N ARG A 109 -6.57 19.67 20.65
CA ARG A 109 -6.10 18.76 19.59
C ARG A 109 -4.69 18.23 19.83
N PHE A 110 -3.89 18.94 20.63
CA PHE A 110 -2.49 18.60 20.91
C PHE A 110 -2.21 18.30 22.38
N VAL A 111 -3.09 18.71 23.30
CA VAL A 111 -2.93 18.52 24.74
C VAL A 111 -4.09 17.70 25.27
N ALA A 112 -3.79 16.63 26.01
CA ALA A 112 -4.80 15.81 26.64
C ALA A 112 -5.54 16.58 27.76
N LYS A 113 -6.75 16.13 28.11
CA LYS A 113 -7.58 16.75 29.16
C LYS A 113 -6.89 16.82 30.53
N ASP A 114 -5.91 15.94 30.79
CA ASP A 114 -5.13 15.91 32.03
C ASP A 114 -3.97 16.93 32.05
N GLY A 115 -3.69 17.60 30.92
CA GLY A 115 -2.59 18.54 30.76
C GLY A 115 -1.20 17.91 30.76
N LYS A 116 -1.10 16.58 30.85
CA LYS A 116 0.18 15.85 31.05
C LYS A 116 0.68 15.14 29.81
N LYS A 117 -0.18 14.97 28.80
CA LYS A 117 0.17 14.29 27.54
C LYS A 117 0.03 15.24 26.36
N PHE A 118 1.02 15.20 25.48
CA PHE A 118 1.08 15.98 24.26
C PHE A 118 1.06 15.05 23.05
N LEU A 119 0.32 15.43 22.03
CA LEU A 119 0.35 14.77 20.72
C LEU A 119 1.47 15.40 19.89
N LEU A 120 2.45 14.61 19.51
CA LEU A 120 3.46 14.99 18.54
C LEU A 120 3.11 14.38 17.18
N GLN A 121 3.00 15.23 16.15
CA GLN A 121 2.78 14.78 14.77
C GLN A 121 4.10 14.83 14.01
N ILE A 122 4.56 13.67 13.55
CA ILE A 122 5.81 13.52 12.80
C ILE A 122 5.44 13.24 11.35
N TYR A 123 6.01 14.02 10.44
CA TYR A 123 5.79 13.87 9.01
C TYR A 123 7.01 13.23 8.36
N SER A 124 6.78 12.31 7.42
CA SER A 124 7.85 11.71 6.63
C SER A 124 8.48 12.76 5.72
N LYS A 125 9.81 12.66 5.54
CA LYS A 125 10.55 13.43 4.53
C LYS A 125 10.34 12.85 3.11
N GLY A 126 10.10 11.55 3.00
CA GLY A 126 9.88 10.84 1.73
C GLY A 126 8.41 10.56 1.45
N ASP A 127 8.12 10.11 0.23
CA ASP A 127 6.76 9.74 -0.16
C ASP A 127 6.32 8.46 0.58
N ILE A 128 5.29 8.59 1.41
CA ILE A 128 4.70 7.47 2.16
C ILE A 128 3.90 6.51 1.27
N TRP A 129 3.70 6.83 -0.01
CA TRP A 129 3.10 5.89 -0.96
C TRP A 129 4.12 4.89 -1.52
N ASP A 130 5.42 5.16 -1.36
CA ASP A 130 6.48 4.21 -1.65
C ASP A 130 6.74 3.32 -0.43
N MET A 131 6.70 2.00 -0.62
CA MET A 131 6.87 1.02 0.45
C MET A 131 8.28 1.08 1.06
N GLU A 132 9.32 1.37 0.27
CA GLU A 132 10.70 1.45 0.77
C GLU A 132 10.89 2.69 1.66
N ALA A 133 10.37 3.83 1.21
CA ALA A 133 10.38 5.07 1.99
C ALA A 133 9.51 4.96 3.26
N MET A 134 8.34 4.32 3.16
CA MET A 134 7.47 4.03 4.31
C MET A 134 8.17 3.12 5.32
N GLU A 135 8.82 2.05 4.87
CA GLU A 135 9.55 1.12 5.74
C GLU A 135 10.65 1.85 6.52
N LYS A 136 11.43 2.70 5.84
CA LYS A 136 12.46 3.52 6.47
C LYS A 136 11.86 4.50 7.48
N PHE A 137 10.79 5.20 7.12
CA PHE A 137 10.11 6.13 8.04
C PHE A 137 9.59 5.42 9.31
N VAL A 138 8.95 4.27 9.14
CA VAL A 138 8.43 3.47 10.27
C VAL A 138 9.58 2.97 11.16
N ALA A 139 10.70 2.55 10.56
CA ALA A 139 11.89 2.14 11.30
C ALA A 139 12.48 3.30 12.12
N ASP A 140 12.64 4.48 11.50
CA ASP A 140 13.17 5.68 12.16
C ASP A 140 12.29 6.11 13.34
N VAL A 141 10.96 6.16 13.15
CA VAL A 141 10.02 6.55 14.22
C VAL A 141 10.04 5.54 15.36
N ARG A 142 10.04 4.23 15.07
CA ARG A 142 10.04 3.18 16.08
C ARG A 142 11.36 3.06 16.84
N SER A 143 12.46 3.49 16.23
CA SER A 143 13.76 3.56 16.93
C SER A 143 13.72 4.54 18.10
N VAL A 144 12.86 5.57 18.02
CA VAL A 144 12.68 6.59 19.06
C VAL A 144 11.56 6.22 20.03
N ASP A 145 10.38 5.83 19.52
CA ASP A 145 9.25 5.37 20.35
C ASP A 145 8.59 4.13 19.74
N PRO A 146 8.75 2.94 20.37
CA PRO A 146 8.11 1.71 19.94
C PRO A 146 6.58 1.73 19.95
N ARG A 147 5.96 2.64 20.72
CA ARG A 147 4.50 2.79 20.85
C ARG A 147 3.93 3.88 19.95
N ALA A 148 4.77 4.49 19.11
CA ALA A 148 4.30 5.46 18.12
C ALA A 148 3.20 4.85 17.25
N THR A 149 2.23 5.68 16.90
CA THR A 149 1.08 5.27 16.08
C THR A 149 0.68 6.39 15.12
N GLY A 150 -0.13 6.04 14.14
CA GLY A 150 -0.61 6.95 13.10
C GLY A 150 -0.94 6.18 11.84
N ASN A 151 -1.57 6.86 10.88
CA ASN A 151 -1.97 6.23 9.62
C ASN A 151 -0.80 5.53 8.91
N PRO A 152 0.39 6.14 8.73
CA PRO A 152 1.50 5.48 8.04
C PRO A 152 1.94 4.16 8.70
N LEU A 153 2.09 4.15 10.04
CA LEU A 153 2.50 2.96 10.80
C LEU A 153 1.43 1.85 10.72
N GLN A 154 0.15 2.23 10.83
CA GLN A 154 -0.96 1.29 10.71
C GLN A 154 -1.04 0.68 9.29
N THR A 155 -0.91 1.51 8.25
CA THR A 155 -0.93 1.06 6.85
C THR A 155 0.26 0.14 6.53
N TYR A 156 1.46 0.45 7.05
CA TYR A 156 2.64 -0.41 6.90
C TYR A 156 2.41 -1.78 7.55
N GLU A 157 1.96 -1.82 8.81
CA GLU A 157 1.69 -3.09 9.49
C GLU A 157 0.57 -3.89 8.84
N ALA A 158 -0.51 -3.22 8.42
CA ALA A 158 -1.60 -3.87 7.70
C ALA A 158 -1.11 -4.49 6.39
N SER A 159 -0.29 -3.76 5.60
CA SER A 159 0.26 -4.25 4.34
C SER A 159 1.20 -5.44 4.56
N ARG A 160 2.05 -5.38 5.58
CA ARG A 160 2.95 -6.46 5.97
C ARG A 160 2.19 -7.69 6.45
N GLN A 161 1.12 -7.50 7.23
CA GLN A 161 0.26 -8.58 7.68
C GLN A 161 -0.48 -9.22 6.51
N MET A 162 -1.03 -8.44 5.58
CA MET A 162 -1.64 -8.95 4.35
C MET A 162 -0.64 -9.79 3.55
N LYS A 163 0.58 -9.29 3.32
CA LYS A 163 1.65 -10.05 2.63
C LYS A 163 1.90 -11.41 3.29
N ARG A 164 2.03 -11.44 4.62
CA ARG A 164 2.23 -12.69 5.38
C ARG A 164 1.04 -13.63 5.24
N SER A 165 -0.18 -13.12 5.40
CA SER A 165 -1.41 -13.92 5.28
C SER A 165 -1.56 -14.52 3.88
N TYR A 166 -1.21 -13.79 2.82
CA TYR A 166 -1.24 -14.33 1.46
C TYR A 166 -0.19 -15.42 1.22
N ILE A 167 1.02 -15.27 1.76
CA ILE A 167 2.04 -16.31 1.68
C ILE A 167 1.60 -17.56 2.46
N GLN A 168 1.03 -17.38 3.66
CA GLN A 168 0.48 -18.50 4.44
C GLN A 168 -0.67 -19.18 3.70
N ALA A 169 -1.60 -18.41 3.12
CA ALA A 169 -2.69 -18.94 2.31
C ALA A 169 -2.18 -19.73 1.09
N ALA A 170 -1.10 -19.27 0.45
CA ALA A 170 -0.48 -19.99 -0.66
C ALA A 170 0.11 -21.33 -0.20
N TRP A 171 0.78 -21.38 0.95
CA TRP A 171 1.27 -22.65 1.52
C TRP A 171 0.15 -23.59 1.91
N TYR A 172 -0.92 -23.09 2.53
CA TYR A 172 -2.09 -23.91 2.87
C TYR A 172 -2.80 -24.44 1.62
N ALA A 173 -2.97 -23.61 0.59
CA ALA A 173 -3.52 -24.02 -0.69
C ALA A 173 -2.64 -25.09 -1.35
N LEU A 174 -1.33 -24.87 -1.41
CA LEU A 174 -0.38 -25.81 -1.98
C LEU A 174 -0.42 -27.17 -1.27
N ALA A 175 -0.43 -27.17 0.07
CA ALA A 175 -0.52 -28.39 0.87
C ALA A 175 -1.85 -29.12 0.65
N GLY A 176 -2.96 -28.38 0.61
CA GLY A 176 -4.29 -28.92 0.34
C GLY A 176 -4.40 -29.55 -1.05
N ILE A 177 -3.87 -28.87 -2.07
CA ILE A 177 -3.82 -29.37 -3.46
C ILE A 177 -2.95 -30.62 -3.55
N LEU A 178 -1.74 -30.60 -2.98
CA LEU A 178 -0.84 -31.76 -2.96
C LEU A 178 -1.52 -32.97 -2.34
N LEU A 179 -2.20 -32.78 -1.20
CA LEU A 179 -2.92 -33.84 -0.52
C LEU A 179 -4.08 -34.37 -1.40
N ALA A 180 -4.89 -33.48 -1.97
CA ALA A 180 -6.00 -33.87 -2.83
C ALA A 180 -5.53 -34.65 -4.07
N LEU A 181 -4.49 -34.18 -4.75
CA LEU A 181 -3.92 -34.86 -5.92
C LEU A 181 -3.25 -36.17 -5.56
N PHE A 182 -2.57 -36.25 -4.42
CA PHE A 182 -2.00 -37.50 -3.94
C PHE A 182 -3.09 -38.52 -3.65
N LEU A 183 -4.22 -38.11 -3.08
CA LEU A 183 -5.36 -38.99 -2.85
C LEU A 183 -6.05 -39.44 -4.15
N ASP A 184 -6.15 -38.55 -5.15
CA ASP A 184 -6.75 -38.86 -6.46
C ASP A 184 -5.87 -39.83 -7.28
N PHE A 185 -4.58 -39.51 -7.43
CA PHE A 185 -3.68 -40.32 -8.24
C PHE A 185 -3.06 -41.51 -7.49
N ARG A 186 -3.00 -41.47 -6.15
CA ARG A 186 -2.27 -42.43 -5.29
C ARG A 186 -0.82 -42.68 -5.71
N SER A 187 -0.21 -41.72 -6.42
CA SER A 187 1.12 -41.85 -7.00
C SER A 187 1.77 -40.48 -7.08
N ILE A 188 2.92 -40.34 -6.40
CA ILE A 188 3.66 -39.08 -6.35
C ILE A 188 4.10 -38.61 -7.75
N ARG A 189 4.36 -39.55 -8.67
CA ARG A 189 4.79 -39.23 -10.04
C ARG A 189 3.69 -38.47 -10.77
N TYR A 190 2.46 -39.00 -10.78
CA TYR A 190 1.33 -38.35 -11.45
C TYR A 190 0.90 -37.06 -10.74
N THR A 191 1.00 -37.01 -9.41
CA THR A 191 0.78 -35.77 -8.64
C THR A 191 1.72 -34.66 -9.10
N LEU A 192 3.02 -34.93 -9.18
CA LEU A 192 4.00 -33.94 -9.63
C LEU A 192 3.80 -33.54 -11.10
N LEU A 193 3.44 -34.49 -11.98
CA LEU A 193 3.13 -34.17 -13.37
C LEU A 193 1.90 -33.29 -13.52
N ALA A 194 0.85 -33.50 -12.72
CA ALA A 194 -0.35 -32.68 -12.74
C ALA A 194 -0.05 -31.24 -12.25
N MET A 195 0.93 -31.07 -11.35
CA MET A 195 1.38 -29.76 -10.87
C MET A 195 2.33 -29.03 -11.80
N LEU A 196 2.96 -29.74 -12.75
CA LEU A 196 3.98 -29.17 -13.62
C LEU A 196 3.46 -27.99 -14.47
N PRO A 197 2.26 -28.04 -15.09
CA PRO A 197 1.69 -26.88 -15.77
C PRO A 197 1.47 -25.67 -14.87
N LEU A 198 1.07 -25.89 -13.61
CA LEU A 198 0.85 -24.83 -12.65
C LEU A 198 2.17 -24.15 -12.29
N GLY A 199 3.21 -24.93 -11.98
CA GLY A 199 4.53 -24.39 -11.66
C GLY A 199 5.14 -23.59 -12.82
N LEU A 200 5.09 -24.15 -14.04
CA LEU A 200 5.56 -23.47 -15.25
C LEU A 200 4.72 -22.23 -15.58
N GLY A 201 3.39 -22.33 -15.46
CA GLY A 201 2.47 -21.23 -15.69
C GLY A 201 2.69 -20.08 -14.72
N MET A 202 2.95 -20.36 -13.44
CA MET A 202 3.32 -19.33 -12.45
C MET A 202 4.68 -18.69 -12.76
N ALA A 203 5.69 -19.48 -13.16
CA ALA A 203 6.98 -18.94 -13.55
C ALA A 203 6.86 -18.00 -14.77
N GLN A 204 6.09 -18.43 -15.79
CA GLN A 204 5.78 -17.61 -16.97
C GLN A 204 5.01 -16.34 -16.59
N MET A 205 4.02 -16.45 -15.71
CA MET A 205 3.25 -15.32 -15.21
C MET A 205 4.16 -14.28 -14.53
N PHE A 206 5.01 -14.68 -13.58
CA PHE A 206 5.94 -13.75 -12.94
C PHE A 206 6.93 -13.13 -13.94
N GLY A 207 7.41 -13.91 -14.91
CA GLY A 207 8.23 -13.39 -16.00
C GLY A 207 7.51 -12.32 -16.82
N LEU A 208 6.25 -12.58 -17.21
CA LEU A 208 5.43 -11.62 -17.95
C LEU A 208 5.12 -10.36 -17.12
N LEU A 209 4.81 -10.51 -15.82
CA LEU A 209 4.59 -9.36 -14.94
C LEU A 209 5.82 -8.47 -14.86
N GLY A 210 7.02 -9.06 -14.79
CA GLY A 210 8.28 -8.31 -14.81
C GLY A 210 8.53 -7.60 -16.14
N ILE A 211 8.24 -8.24 -17.27
CA ILE A 211 8.42 -7.65 -18.61
C ILE A 211 7.41 -6.52 -18.86
N LEU A 212 6.16 -6.68 -18.38
CA LEU A 212 5.08 -5.71 -18.54
C LEU A 212 5.07 -4.60 -17.48
N ASP A 213 6.06 -4.61 -16.57
CA ASP A 213 6.18 -3.67 -15.44
C ASP A 213 4.90 -3.57 -14.58
N ILE A 214 4.27 -4.73 -14.34
CA ILE A 214 3.05 -4.81 -13.52
C ILE A 214 3.47 -5.10 -12.09
N ALA A 215 3.52 -4.06 -11.27
CA ALA A 215 3.86 -4.17 -9.86
C ALA A 215 2.85 -5.00 -9.06
N LEU A 216 3.36 -5.91 -8.23
CA LEU A 216 2.56 -6.59 -7.22
C LEU A 216 2.32 -5.64 -6.05
N ASN A 217 1.07 -5.50 -5.66
CA ASN A 217 0.61 -4.66 -4.56
C ASN A 217 -0.32 -5.48 -3.65
N PRO A 218 -0.69 -4.97 -2.47
CA PRO A 218 -1.55 -5.72 -1.54
C PRO A 218 -2.88 -6.16 -2.15
N ALA A 219 -3.45 -5.41 -3.11
CA ALA A 219 -4.72 -5.76 -3.73
C ALA A 219 -4.60 -6.93 -4.72
N ASN A 220 -3.51 -7.02 -5.49
CA ASN A 220 -3.32 -8.09 -6.47
C ASN A 220 -2.49 -9.29 -5.95
N MET A 221 -1.90 -9.21 -4.77
CA MET A 221 -1.16 -10.34 -4.17
C MET A 221 -2.05 -11.55 -3.85
N ILE A 222 -3.35 -11.34 -3.63
CA ILE A 222 -4.32 -12.42 -3.41
C ILE A 222 -4.43 -13.39 -4.60
N VAL A 223 -3.93 -13.00 -5.77
CA VAL A 223 -3.94 -13.83 -6.98
C VAL A 223 -3.08 -15.08 -6.82
N LEU A 224 -1.99 -15.03 -6.05
CA LEU A 224 -1.08 -16.15 -5.80
C LEU A 224 -1.83 -17.42 -5.32
N PRO A 225 -2.52 -17.41 -4.16
CA PRO A 225 -3.28 -18.57 -3.71
C PRO A 225 -4.47 -18.92 -4.62
N LEU A 226 -5.06 -17.93 -5.30
CA LEU A 226 -6.20 -18.18 -6.20
C LEU A 226 -5.78 -18.99 -7.44
N ILE A 227 -4.66 -18.62 -8.07
CA ILE A 227 -4.12 -19.32 -9.24
C ILE A 227 -3.68 -20.74 -8.88
N LEU A 228 -3.13 -20.96 -7.69
CA LEU A 228 -2.82 -22.32 -7.24
C LEU A 228 -4.06 -23.23 -7.32
N GLY A 229 -5.21 -22.73 -6.87
CA GLY A 229 -6.46 -23.47 -6.91
C GLY A 229 -7.00 -23.69 -8.33
N ILE A 230 -7.03 -22.64 -9.16
CA ILE A 230 -7.70 -22.71 -10.49
C ILE A 230 -6.77 -23.28 -11.58
N GLY A 231 -5.46 -23.02 -11.47
CA GLY A 231 -4.48 -23.41 -12.49
C GLY A 231 -4.12 -24.89 -12.48
N ILE A 232 -4.41 -25.61 -11.38
CA ILE A 232 -4.09 -27.04 -11.27
C ILE A 232 -5.01 -27.93 -12.11
N ASP A 233 -6.27 -27.53 -12.29
CA ASP A 233 -7.32 -28.35 -12.89
C ASP A 233 -6.97 -28.80 -14.31
N ASN A 234 -6.37 -27.92 -15.10
CA ASN A 234 -5.94 -28.23 -16.46
C ASN A 234 -4.91 -29.37 -16.50
N GLY A 235 -3.94 -29.36 -15.58
CA GLY A 235 -2.95 -30.42 -15.46
C GLY A 235 -3.58 -31.75 -15.06
N VAL A 236 -4.52 -31.72 -14.11
CA VAL A 236 -5.27 -32.90 -13.65
C VAL A 236 -6.04 -33.56 -14.80
N HIS A 237 -6.79 -32.78 -15.58
CA HIS A 237 -7.56 -33.31 -16.71
C HIS A 237 -6.67 -33.98 -17.77
N ILE A 238 -5.51 -33.39 -18.05
CA ILE A 238 -4.57 -33.91 -19.06
C ILE A 238 -3.86 -35.17 -18.54
N VAL A 239 -3.48 -35.21 -17.26
CA VAL A 239 -2.87 -36.42 -16.67
C VAL A 239 -3.90 -37.57 -16.58
N HIS A 240 -5.17 -37.28 -16.31
CA HIS A 240 -6.22 -38.31 -16.40
C HIS A 240 -6.43 -38.83 -17.82
N ASP A 241 -6.39 -37.96 -18.84
CA ASP A 241 -6.44 -38.39 -20.25
C ASP A 241 -5.22 -39.27 -20.61
N PHE A 242 -4.03 -38.91 -20.13
CA PHE A 242 -2.82 -39.72 -20.29
C PHE A 242 -2.98 -41.12 -19.71
N ARG A 243 -3.47 -41.24 -18.46
CA ARG A 243 -3.64 -42.52 -17.78
C ARG A 243 -4.66 -43.46 -18.42
N ARG A 244 -5.60 -42.94 -19.20
CA ARG A 244 -6.64 -43.74 -19.88
C ARG A 244 -6.17 -44.29 -21.22
N ARG A 245 -5.02 -43.84 -21.73
CA ARG A 245 -4.50 -44.19 -23.05
C ARG A 245 -3.35 -45.17 -22.92
N ASN A 246 -3.26 -46.09 -23.88
CA ASN A 246 -2.13 -47.00 -24.04
C ASN A 246 -1.30 -46.57 -25.26
N GLY A 247 0.02 -46.67 -25.16
CA GLY A 247 0.94 -46.33 -26.25
C GLY A 247 1.34 -44.84 -26.32
N PRO A 248 1.90 -44.37 -27.45
CA PRO A 248 2.46 -43.03 -27.56
C PRO A 248 1.41 -41.94 -27.33
N TYR A 249 1.66 -41.06 -26.37
CA TYR A 249 0.67 -40.11 -25.94
C TYR A 249 0.38 -39.02 -26.97
N ARG A 250 -0.91 -38.80 -27.21
CA ARG A 250 -1.47 -37.62 -27.89
C ARG A 250 -2.71 -37.21 -27.10
N ILE A 251 -2.80 -35.94 -26.76
CA ILE A 251 -3.96 -35.38 -26.04
C ILE A 251 -5.26 -35.64 -26.80
N SER A 252 -6.34 -35.98 -26.09
CA SER A 252 -7.67 -36.08 -26.68
C SER A 252 -8.16 -34.76 -27.23
N ALA A 253 -8.80 -34.78 -28.40
CA ALA A 253 -9.54 -33.63 -28.91
C ALA A 253 -10.63 -33.15 -27.94
N SER A 254 -11.29 -34.09 -27.25
CA SER A 254 -12.32 -33.77 -26.25
C SER A 254 -11.72 -33.08 -25.01
N THR A 255 -10.62 -33.61 -24.47
CA THR A 255 -9.92 -33.03 -23.31
C THR A 255 -9.32 -31.67 -23.66
N ALA A 256 -8.66 -31.55 -24.81
CA ALA A 256 -8.10 -30.28 -25.27
C ALA A 256 -9.20 -29.21 -25.43
N SER A 257 -10.32 -29.55 -26.06
CA SER A 257 -11.44 -28.62 -26.23
C SER A 257 -12.09 -28.23 -24.90
N ALA A 258 -12.26 -29.19 -23.98
CA ALA A 258 -12.82 -28.92 -22.66
C ALA A 258 -11.93 -27.99 -21.83
N VAL A 259 -10.62 -28.26 -21.80
CA VAL A 259 -9.61 -27.42 -21.10
C VAL A 259 -9.54 -26.02 -21.71
N LEU A 260 -9.52 -25.91 -23.05
CA LEU A 260 -9.57 -24.63 -23.76
C LEU A 260 -10.82 -23.83 -23.38
N LEU A 261 -11.99 -24.45 -23.45
CA LEU A 261 -13.25 -23.78 -23.19
C LEU A 261 -13.36 -23.33 -21.73
N CYS A 262 -13.01 -24.19 -20.78
CA CYS A 262 -13.02 -23.88 -19.34
C CYS A 262 -12.06 -22.74 -18.98
N SER A 263 -10.86 -22.75 -19.58
CA SER A 263 -9.90 -21.66 -19.36
C SER A 263 -10.35 -20.37 -20.02
N LEU A 264 -10.96 -20.43 -21.22
CA LEU A 264 -11.47 -19.25 -21.91
C LEU A 264 -12.62 -18.58 -21.15
N THR A 265 -13.57 -19.35 -20.62
CA THR A 265 -14.65 -18.79 -19.79
C THR A 265 -14.10 -18.16 -18.51
N THR A 266 -13.09 -18.78 -17.89
CA THR A 266 -12.38 -18.22 -16.73
C THR A 266 -11.65 -16.92 -17.07
N MET A 267 -10.96 -16.87 -18.22
CA MET A 267 -10.30 -15.66 -18.72
C MET A 267 -11.30 -14.55 -19.03
N VAL A 268 -12.48 -14.85 -19.57
CA VAL A 268 -13.55 -13.86 -19.76
C VAL A 268 -14.07 -13.36 -18.41
N GLY A 269 -14.28 -14.25 -17.44
CA GLY A 269 -14.69 -13.89 -16.08
C GLY A 269 -13.72 -12.94 -15.40
N PHE A 270 -12.43 -13.29 -15.35
CA PHE A 270 -11.40 -12.41 -14.77
C PHE A 270 -11.08 -11.19 -15.64
N GLY A 271 -11.17 -11.32 -16.96
CA GLY A 271 -11.01 -10.23 -17.90
C GLY A 271 -12.07 -9.15 -17.71
N SER A 272 -13.30 -9.51 -17.32
CA SER A 272 -14.35 -8.54 -17.00
C SER A 272 -13.97 -7.58 -15.86
N LEU A 273 -13.17 -8.03 -14.89
CA LEU A 273 -12.66 -7.18 -13.80
C LEU A 273 -11.74 -6.07 -14.31
N MET A 274 -11.13 -6.22 -15.49
CA MET A 274 -10.26 -5.19 -16.07
C MET A 274 -11.02 -3.92 -16.45
N ILE A 275 -12.34 -4.00 -16.62
CA ILE A 275 -13.23 -2.88 -16.95
C ILE A 275 -13.66 -2.13 -15.68
N ALA A 276 -13.38 -2.69 -14.49
CA ALA A 276 -13.78 -2.06 -13.23
C ALA A 276 -13.07 -0.72 -13.00
N SER A 277 -13.83 0.30 -12.58
CA SER A 277 -13.29 1.62 -12.22
C SER A 277 -12.35 1.59 -11.02
N HIS A 278 -12.50 0.58 -10.15
CA HIS A 278 -11.63 0.40 -8.99
C HIS A 278 -10.28 -0.19 -9.40
N ARG A 279 -9.20 0.61 -9.32
CA ARG A 279 -7.84 0.22 -9.74
C ARG A 279 -7.35 -1.10 -9.15
N GLY A 280 -7.72 -1.41 -7.90
CA GLY A 280 -7.37 -2.68 -7.27
C GLY A 280 -8.01 -3.89 -7.97
N LEU A 281 -9.28 -3.77 -8.40
CA LEU A 281 -9.99 -4.83 -9.11
C LEU A 281 -9.48 -4.96 -10.55
N GLN A 282 -9.22 -3.84 -11.21
CA GLN A 282 -8.61 -3.84 -12.53
C GLN A 282 -7.24 -4.54 -12.53
N SER A 283 -6.38 -4.21 -11.56
CA SER A 283 -5.08 -4.86 -11.40
C SER A 283 -5.22 -6.37 -11.14
N LEU A 284 -6.16 -6.74 -10.26
CA LEU A 284 -6.50 -8.14 -9.96
C LEU A 284 -6.89 -8.91 -11.24
N GLY A 285 -7.80 -8.35 -12.05
CA GLY A 285 -8.27 -8.96 -13.29
C GLY A 285 -7.15 -9.16 -14.33
N ARG A 286 -6.26 -8.17 -14.48
CA ARG A 286 -5.09 -8.27 -15.38
C ARG A 286 -4.18 -9.42 -14.99
N VAL A 287 -3.80 -9.48 -13.72
CA VAL A 287 -2.86 -10.47 -13.18
C VAL A 287 -3.46 -11.89 -13.25
N LEU A 288 -4.76 -12.05 -12.96
CA LEU A 288 -5.45 -13.34 -13.10
C LEU A 288 -5.56 -13.81 -14.54
N THR A 289 -5.92 -12.92 -15.45
CA THR A 289 -6.06 -13.27 -16.87
C THR A 289 -4.72 -13.73 -17.45
N ILE A 290 -3.62 -13.04 -17.13
CA ILE A 290 -2.26 -13.44 -17.50
C ILE A 290 -1.91 -14.81 -16.89
N GLY A 291 -2.18 -14.99 -15.60
CA GLY A 291 -1.89 -16.23 -14.89
C GLY A 291 -2.60 -17.45 -15.47
N VAL A 292 -3.92 -17.34 -15.71
CA VAL A 292 -4.72 -18.39 -16.34
C VAL A 292 -4.24 -18.65 -17.77
N SER A 293 -3.91 -17.61 -18.54
CA SER A 293 -3.35 -17.77 -19.89
C SER A 293 -2.05 -18.56 -19.89
N CYS A 294 -1.15 -18.29 -18.95
CA CYS A 294 0.12 -19.00 -18.81
C CYS A 294 -0.09 -20.46 -18.38
N CYS A 295 -1.00 -20.71 -17.44
CA CYS A 295 -1.37 -22.07 -17.03
C CYS A 295 -1.99 -22.87 -18.18
N LEU A 296 -2.88 -22.23 -18.96
CA LEU A 296 -3.48 -22.83 -20.15
C LEU A 296 -2.40 -23.21 -21.18
N PHE A 297 -1.52 -22.28 -21.52
CA PHE A 297 -0.41 -22.52 -22.45
C PHE A 297 0.49 -23.66 -21.97
N SER A 298 0.92 -23.63 -20.70
CA SER A 298 1.73 -24.69 -20.10
C SER A 298 1.01 -26.04 -20.13
N SER A 299 -0.30 -26.06 -19.89
CA SER A 299 -1.09 -27.29 -19.88
C SER A 299 -1.30 -27.89 -21.28
N LEU A 300 -1.57 -27.09 -22.31
CA LEU A 300 -1.91 -27.64 -23.64
C LEU A 300 -0.70 -27.86 -24.54
N VAL A 301 0.40 -27.15 -24.29
CA VAL A 301 1.61 -27.22 -25.11
C VAL A 301 2.69 -28.00 -24.39
N MET A 302 3.12 -27.53 -23.21
CA MET A 302 4.31 -28.07 -22.56
C MET A 302 4.07 -29.45 -21.96
N LEU A 303 2.95 -29.65 -21.26
CA LEU A 303 2.67 -30.93 -20.61
C LEU A 303 2.45 -32.08 -21.62
N PRO A 304 1.63 -31.95 -22.68
CA PRO A 304 1.50 -32.97 -23.69
C PRO A 304 2.80 -33.28 -24.42
N ALA A 305 3.65 -32.28 -24.69
CA ALA A 305 4.97 -32.51 -25.26
C ALA A 305 5.85 -33.34 -24.31
N LEU A 306 5.85 -33.03 -23.02
CA LEU A 306 6.58 -33.78 -22.00
C LEU A 306 6.07 -35.23 -21.88
N LEU A 307 4.76 -35.42 -21.84
CA LEU A 307 4.11 -36.74 -21.77
C LEU A 307 4.33 -37.58 -23.03
N ALA A 308 4.33 -36.94 -24.21
CA ALA A 308 4.65 -37.61 -25.47
C ALA A 308 6.12 -38.05 -25.52
N TRP A 309 7.04 -37.24 -25.00
CA TRP A 309 8.44 -37.63 -24.88
C TRP A 309 8.64 -38.77 -23.88
N TRP A 310 8.01 -38.69 -22.70
CA TRP A 310 8.10 -39.72 -21.67
C TRP A 310 7.52 -41.06 -22.12
N SER A 311 6.31 -41.09 -22.70
CA SER A 311 5.70 -42.33 -23.20
C SER A 311 6.53 -43.01 -24.30
N ARG A 312 7.19 -42.24 -25.17
CA ARG A 312 8.12 -42.79 -26.18
C ARG A 312 9.35 -43.44 -25.55
N ALA A 313 9.91 -42.84 -24.49
CA ALA A 313 11.07 -43.39 -23.79
C ALA A 313 10.74 -44.72 -23.11
N GLU A 314 9.56 -44.86 -22.50
CA GLU A 314 9.10 -46.13 -21.93
C GLU A 314 8.89 -47.21 -23.00
N THR A 315 8.24 -46.85 -24.11
CA THR A 315 7.99 -47.79 -25.22
C THR A 315 9.30 -48.27 -25.87
N ALA A 316 10.32 -47.41 -25.96
CA ALA A 316 11.63 -47.76 -26.50
C ALA A 316 12.43 -48.69 -25.56
N ALA A 317 12.32 -48.49 -24.24
CA ALA A 317 12.95 -49.36 -23.25
C ALA A 317 12.33 -50.76 -23.23
N GLU A 318 11.01 -50.88 -23.36
CA GLU A 318 10.33 -52.19 -23.44
C GLU A 318 10.63 -52.94 -24.75
N ALA A 319 10.89 -52.22 -25.85
CA ALA A 319 11.28 -52.83 -27.12
C ALA A 319 12.69 -53.48 -27.04
N ASP A 320 13.65 -52.80 -26.41
CA ASP A 320 15.04 -53.27 -26.23
C ASP A 320 15.12 -54.51 -25.31
N ASP A 321 14.31 -54.54 -24.24
CA ASP A 321 14.25 -55.66 -23.28
C ASP A 321 13.57 -56.92 -23.87
N SER A 322 12.78 -56.75 -24.94
CA SER A 322 12.09 -57.85 -25.64
C SER A 322 12.93 -58.51 -26.74
N GLU A 323 14.04 -57.90 -27.15
CA GLU A 323 14.93 -58.38 -28.22
C GLU A 323 16.06 -59.31 -27.72
N VAL A 324 16.23 -59.45 -26.39
CA VAL A 324 17.19 -60.40 -25.81
C VAL A 324 16.61 -61.84 -25.88
N PRO A 325 17.21 -62.77 -26.67
CA PRO A 325 16.69 -64.13 -26.77
C PRO A 325 16.87 -64.85 -25.43
N ARG A 326 15.76 -65.20 -24.76
CA ARG A 326 15.81 -66.10 -23.61
C ARG A 326 16.33 -67.47 -24.09
N PRO A 327 17.38 -68.05 -23.47
CA PRO A 327 17.86 -69.37 -23.86
C PRO A 327 16.74 -70.41 -23.68
N PRO A 328 16.62 -71.40 -24.60
CA PRO A 328 15.54 -72.37 -24.56
C PRO A 328 15.59 -73.14 -23.24
N ALA A 329 14.46 -73.15 -22.53
CA ALA A 329 14.30 -73.88 -21.28
C ALA A 329 14.64 -75.36 -21.50
N ALA A 330 15.65 -75.84 -20.78
CA ALA A 330 16.02 -77.25 -20.77
C ALA A 330 14.81 -78.11 -20.43
N SER A 331 14.40 -78.92 -21.40
CA SER A 331 13.39 -79.97 -21.25
C SER A 331 13.75 -80.84 -20.04
N LYS A 332 12.95 -80.73 -18.97
CA LYS A 332 13.00 -81.68 -17.86
C LYS A 332 12.51 -83.03 -18.39
N ARG A 333 13.48 -83.86 -18.75
CA ARG A 333 13.35 -85.29 -19.03
C ARG A 333 12.58 -85.95 -17.87
N THR A 334 11.32 -86.25 -18.10
CA THR A 334 10.45 -86.97 -17.17
C THR A 334 10.97 -88.40 -17.03
N LEU A 335 11.44 -88.73 -15.83
CA LEU A 335 11.78 -90.08 -15.42
C LEU A 335 10.48 -90.88 -15.28
N ARG A 336 10.30 -91.92 -16.10
CA ARG A 336 9.23 -92.93 -15.94
C ARG A 336 9.41 -93.68 -14.62
N PRO A 337 8.34 -93.96 -13.85
CA PRO A 337 8.28 -95.11 -12.97
C PRO A 337 7.55 -96.27 -13.67
N ASP A 338 8.13 -97.46 -13.56
CA ASP A 338 7.59 -98.75 -14.00
C ASP A 338 6.42 -99.22 -13.10
N PRO A 339 5.58 -100.18 -13.55
CA PRO A 339 4.24 -100.43 -13.02
C PRO A 339 4.22 -101.48 -11.92
N ALA A 340 3.48 -101.23 -10.84
CA ALA A 340 2.94 -102.29 -9.99
C ALA A 340 1.74 -101.81 -9.18
N HIS A 341 0.69 -102.64 -9.19
CA HIS A 341 -0.49 -102.65 -8.32
C HIS A 341 -1.63 -101.64 -8.57
N GLN A 342 -2.61 -102.09 -9.36
CA GLN A 342 -4.04 -101.95 -9.04
C GLN A 342 -4.51 -103.21 -8.27
N PRO A 343 -5.56 -103.13 -7.43
CA PRO A 343 -6.91 -103.42 -7.93
C PRO A 343 -8.07 -102.64 -7.29
N GLY A 344 -9.16 -102.47 -8.07
CA GLY A 344 -10.55 -102.24 -7.63
C GLY A 344 -10.86 -100.82 -7.12
N THR A 345 -12.00 -100.17 -7.38
CA THR A 345 -13.34 -100.64 -7.77
C THR A 345 -14.18 -99.42 -8.19
N SER A 346 -14.94 -99.59 -9.26
CA SER A 346 -16.35 -99.18 -9.45
C SER A 346 -16.83 -97.72 -9.27
N ALA A 347 -17.27 -97.17 -10.40
CA ALA A 347 -18.59 -96.54 -10.65
C ALA A 347 -19.06 -95.33 -9.81
N HIS A 348 -19.25 -94.18 -10.45
CA HIS A 348 -20.58 -93.77 -10.94
C HIS A 348 -20.52 -92.47 -11.74
N ALA A 349 -21.24 -92.48 -12.86
CA ALA A 349 -21.55 -91.34 -13.71
C ALA A 349 -22.56 -90.39 -13.06
N VAL A 350 -22.67 -89.17 -13.62
CA VAL A 350 -23.89 -88.38 -13.95
C VAL A 350 -23.52 -86.89 -13.92
N ARG A 351 -23.25 -86.27 -15.09
CA ARG A 351 -24.17 -85.48 -15.95
C ARG A 351 -24.54 -84.08 -15.38
N LYS A 352 -24.01 -83.04 -16.04
CA LYS A 352 -24.59 -81.70 -16.27
C LYS A 352 -26.06 -81.81 -16.77
N PRO A 353 -26.91 -80.75 -16.90
CA PRO A 353 -26.57 -79.34 -17.16
C PRO A 353 -27.55 -78.23 -16.67
N ASP A 354 -27.15 -76.98 -16.95
CA ASP A 354 -27.95 -75.86 -17.50
C ASP A 354 -29.11 -75.14 -16.78
N ARG A 355 -28.95 -73.80 -16.80
CA ARG A 355 -29.85 -72.75 -17.34
C ARG A 355 -30.76 -71.93 -16.40
N VAL A 356 -30.68 -70.60 -16.66
CA VAL A 356 -31.77 -69.58 -16.72
C VAL A 356 -32.27 -69.15 -15.32
N GLU A 357 -32.46 -67.88 -14.97
CA GLU A 357 -33.22 -66.84 -15.67
C GLU A 357 -32.90 -65.42 -15.18
N GLN A 358 -33.23 -64.49 -16.08
CA GLN A 358 -33.29 -63.04 -15.95
C GLN A 358 -34.21 -62.51 -14.83
N ALA A 359 -33.97 -61.23 -14.49
CA ALA A 359 -34.95 -60.13 -14.47
C ALA A 359 -35.20 -59.43 -13.13
N GLY A 360 -34.95 -58.11 -13.16
CA GLY A 360 -35.85 -57.11 -12.58
C GLY A 360 -35.43 -56.50 -11.26
N THR A 361 -35.07 -55.22 -11.26
CA THR A 361 -35.94 -54.17 -10.67
C THR A 361 -35.40 -52.76 -10.91
N LYS A 362 -36.31 -51.91 -11.41
CA LYS A 362 -36.28 -50.44 -11.42
C LYS A 362 -36.42 -49.91 -9.99
N HIS A 363 -35.74 -48.79 -9.69
CA HIS A 363 -36.19 -47.61 -8.91
C HIS A 363 -34.92 -46.81 -8.57
N ARG A 364 -34.85 -45.48 -8.62
CA ARG A 364 -35.74 -44.38 -8.96
C ARG A 364 -34.85 -43.16 -9.19
#